data_AF-A0A966Y5F5-F1
#
_entry.id   AF-A0A966Y5F5-F1
#
_cell.length_a   1.000
_cell.length_b   1.000
_cell.length_c   1.000
_cell.angle_alpha   90.00
_cell.angle_beta   90.00
_cell.angle_gamma   90.00
#
_symmetry.space_group_name_H-M   'P 1'
#
loop_
_entity.id
_entity.type
_entity.pdbx_description
1 polymer ?
#
loop_
_entity_poly.entity_id
_entity_poly.type
_entity_poly.pdbx_seq_one_letter_code
_entity_poly.pdbx_strand_id
1 'polypeptide(L)'
;MLASVRSTDVPGKPDGMEPRVVDYLALLKPRVMSLVVFTGLVGLVAAPGGIHPVLGLMAILCIAVGAGASGALNMWYDADIDSRMSRTMGRPIPSGRLNDSDALGFGMALSVGSVIVLGLFINVLSAALLAFTIAF
;
A
#
# COMPACT_ATOMS: atom_id res chain seq x y z
N MET A 1 -14.18 45.45 0.30
CA MET A 1 -14.85 44.57 1.28
C MET A 1 -15.13 43.23 0.60
N LEU A 2 -14.07 42.50 0.23
CA LEU A 2 -14.14 41.17 -0.37
C LEU A 2 -13.83 40.19 0.76
N ALA A 3 -14.87 39.48 1.22
CA ALA A 3 -14.75 38.49 2.26
C ALA A 3 -13.77 37.40 1.82
N SER A 4 -12.75 37.22 2.65
CA SER A 4 -11.81 36.11 2.63
C SER A 4 -12.57 34.80 2.77
N VAL A 5 -12.76 34.08 1.67
CA VAL A 5 -13.15 32.67 1.69
C VAL A 5 -11.92 31.89 2.15
N ARG A 6 -11.70 31.85 3.47
CA ARG A 6 -10.65 31.05 4.11
C ARG A 6 -11.31 29.92 4.89
N SER A 7 -10.75 28.73 4.67
CA SER A 7 -11.00 27.48 5.38
C SER A 7 -12.29 26.78 4.98
N THR A 8 -12.18 25.86 4.02
CA THR A 8 -13.02 24.67 4.01
C THR A 8 -12.90 24.01 5.39
N ASP A 9 -13.98 24.06 6.17
CA ASP A 9 -14.18 23.24 7.35
C ASP A 9 -14.09 21.76 6.93
N VAL A 10 -12.87 21.22 6.95
CA VAL A 10 -12.66 19.79 7.10
C VAL A 10 -13.01 19.52 8.57
N PRO A 11 -14.02 18.67 8.87
CA PRO A 11 -14.38 18.34 10.24
C PRO A 11 -13.13 17.94 11.01
N GLY A 12 -12.84 18.67 12.10
CA GLY A 12 -11.69 18.42 12.95
C GLY A 12 -11.70 16.96 13.42
N LYS A 13 -10.51 16.35 13.35
CA LYS A 13 -10.19 15.00 13.85
C LYS A 13 -10.97 14.74 15.15
N PRO A 14 -11.76 13.66 15.27
CA PRO A 14 -12.29 13.27 16.57
C PRO A 14 -11.10 12.96 17.48
N ASP A 15 -10.87 13.86 18.43
CA ASP A 15 -9.76 13.81 19.35
C ASP A 15 -9.90 12.54 20.21
N GLY A 16 -8.93 11.62 20.11
CA GLY A 16 -8.86 10.42 20.96
C GLY A 16 -9.06 9.04 20.30
N MET A 17 -9.19 8.91 18.98
CA MET A 17 -9.18 7.59 18.32
C MET A 17 -7.76 7.24 17.82
N GLU A 18 -7.03 6.45 18.62
CA GLU A 18 -5.75 5.88 18.18
C GLU A 18 -5.96 4.99 16.94
N PRO A 19 -5.11 5.11 15.90
CA PRO A 19 -5.21 4.26 14.71
C PRO A 19 -5.13 2.78 15.10
N ARG A 20 -6.10 1.98 14.68
CA ARG A 20 -6.07 0.55 14.98
C ARG A 20 -5.24 -0.18 13.94
N VAL A 21 -4.66 -1.32 14.33
CA VAL A 21 -3.96 -2.22 13.40
C VAL A 21 -4.83 -2.59 12.20
N VAL A 22 -6.15 -2.71 12.41
CA VAL A 22 -7.11 -3.00 11.34
C VAL A 22 -7.21 -1.89 10.29
N ASP A 23 -6.95 -0.62 10.65
CA ASP A 23 -6.95 0.50 9.71
C ASP A 23 -5.71 0.45 8.81
N TYR A 24 -4.54 0.06 9.35
CA TYR A 24 -3.34 -0.21 8.55
C TYR A 24 -3.49 -1.44 7.66
N LEU A 25 -4.11 -2.52 8.15
CA LEU A 25 -4.40 -3.71 7.34
C LEU A 25 -5.39 -3.39 6.21
N ALA A 26 -6.32 -2.47 6.43
CA ALA A 26 -7.23 -2.02 5.37
C ALA A 26 -6.48 -1.31 4.23
N LEU A 27 -5.39 -0.59 4.52
CA LEU A 27 -4.54 0.03 3.49
C LEU A 27 -3.92 -0.98 2.54
N LEU A 28 -3.51 -2.15 3.06
CA LEU A 28 -2.85 -3.19 2.28
C LEU A 28 -3.77 -3.88 1.25
N LYS A 29 -5.08 -3.57 1.24
CA LYS A 29 -6.08 -4.14 0.34
C LYS A 29 -5.92 -5.68 0.22
N PRO A 30 -6.21 -6.46 1.28
CA PRO A 30 -5.87 -7.89 1.35
C PRO A 30 -6.45 -8.73 0.20
N ARG A 31 -7.60 -8.31 -0.37
CA ARG A 31 -8.19 -8.96 -1.55
C ARG A 31 -7.38 -8.80 -2.83
N VAL A 32 -6.75 -7.63 -3.03
CA VAL A 32 -5.88 -7.38 -4.20
C VAL A 32 -4.57 -8.12 -4.00
N MET A 33 -4.01 -8.05 -2.80
CA MET A 33 -2.78 -8.75 -2.42
C MET A 33 -2.87 -10.26 -2.68
N SER A 34 -3.98 -10.92 -2.34
CA SER A 34 -4.12 -12.37 -2.57
C SER A 34 -4.04 -12.77 -4.04
N LEU A 35 -4.56 -11.94 -4.95
CA LEU A 35 -4.49 -12.21 -6.39
C LEU A 35 -3.04 -12.11 -6.88
N VAL A 36 -2.31 -11.09 -6.43
CA VAL A 36 -0.90 -10.88 -6.80
C VAL A 36 0.01 -11.98 -6.23
N VAL A 37 -0.27 -12.44 -5.00
CA VAL A 37 0.43 -13.59 -4.41
C VAL A 37 0.19 -14.86 -5.22
N PHE A 38 -1.05 -15.10 -5.63
CA PHE A 38 -1.40 -16.26 -6.44
C PHE A 38 -0.68 -16.24 -7.79
N THR A 39 -0.70 -15.12 -8.50
CA THR A 39 -0.01 -15.02 -9.80
C THR A 39 1.51 -15.13 -9.64
N GLY A 40 2.08 -14.53 -8.59
CA GLY A 40 3.50 -14.68 -8.26
C GLY A 40 3.89 -16.12 -7.97
N LEU A 41 3.06 -16.87 -7.23
CA LEU A 41 3.28 -18.28 -6.94
C LEU A 41 3.24 -19.13 -8.22
N VAL A 42 2.24 -18.91 -9.08
CA VAL A 42 2.14 -19.59 -10.37
C VAL A 42 3.38 -19.31 -11.23
N GLY A 43 3.84 -18.06 -11.28
CA GLY A 43 5.07 -17.69 -11.97
C GLY A 43 6.31 -18.40 -11.41
N LEU A 44 6.41 -18.51 -10.09
CA LEU A 44 7.52 -19.20 -9.42
C LEU A 44 7.56 -20.70 -9.74
N VAL A 45 6.38 -21.35 -9.80
CA VAL A 45 6.26 -22.79 -10.12
C VAL A 45 6.49 -23.06 -11.61
N ALA A 46 6.08 -22.14 -12.48
CA ALA A 46 6.25 -22.27 -13.93
C ALA A 46 7.68 -21.97 -14.40
N ALA A 47 8.46 -21.22 -13.61
CA ALA A 47 9.81 -20.83 -13.98
C ALA A 47 10.74 -22.05 -14.14
N PRO A 48 11.54 -22.12 -15.21
CA PRO A 48 12.54 -23.17 -15.37
C PRO A 48 13.69 -22.97 -14.37
N GLY A 49 14.13 -24.06 -13.74
CA GLY A 49 15.19 -24.05 -12.74
C GLY A 49 14.65 -24.17 -11.30
N GLY A 50 15.46 -24.75 -10.41
CA GLY A 50 15.10 -24.91 -9.00
C GLY A 50 15.51 -23.68 -8.19
N ILE A 51 14.58 -23.05 -7.48
CA ILE A 51 14.88 -22.07 -6.45
C ILE A 51 14.88 -22.74 -5.07
N HIS A 52 15.77 -22.30 -4.18
CA HIS A 52 15.71 -22.75 -2.79
C HIS A 52 14.35 -22.34 -2.18
N PRO A 53 13.60 -23.24 -1.53
CA PRO A 53 12.25 -22.96 -1.04
C PRO A 53 12.14 -21.70 -0.16
N VAL A 54 13.18 -21.42 0.63
CA VAL A 54 13.25 -20.21 1.48
C VAL A 54 13.33 -18.93 0.65
N LEU A 55 14.08 -18.93 -0.45
CA LEU A 55 14.17 -17.78 -1.35
C LEU A 55 12.87 -17.60 -2.15
N GLY A 56 12.25 -18.71 -2.56
CA GLY A 56 10.92 -18.68 -3.18
C GLY A 56 9.87 -18.07 -2.26
N LEU A 57 9.82 -18.51 -1.00
CA LEU A 57 8.92 -17.94 0.00
C LEU A 57 9.21 -16.45 0.26
N MET A 58 10.48 -16.08 0.38
CA MET A 58 10.89 -14.68 0.56
C MET A 58 10.45 -13.81 -0.62
N ALA A 59 10.60 -14.29 -1.86
CA ALA A 59 10.16 -13.59 -3.06
C ALA A 59 8.64 -13.32 -3.02
N ILE A 60 7.85 -14.34 -2.69
CA ILE A 60 6.39 -14.21 -2.57
C ILE A 60 6.00 -13.24 -1.45
N LEU A 61 6.70 -13.26 -0.31
CA LEU A 61 6.47 -12.31 0.78
C LEU A 61 6.80 -10.87 0.35
N CYS A 62 7.91 -10.64 -0.35
CA CYS A 62 8.26 -9.32 -0.88
C CYS A 62 7.21 -8.83 -1.89
N ILE A 63 6.76 -9.70 -2.79
CA ILE A 63 5.69 -9.38 -3.75
C ILE A 63 4.38 -9.04 -3.03
N ALA A 64 4.00 -9.81 -2.01
CA ALA A 64 2.83 -9.53 -1.18
C ALA A 64 2.91 -8.16 -0.51
N VAL A 65 4.04 -7.87 0.14
CA VAL A 65 4.27 -6.61 0.84
C VAL A 65 4.29 -5.44 -0.14
N GLY A 66 4.96 -5.56 -1.29
CA GLY A 66 4.98 -4.51 -2.31
C GLY A 66 3.61 -4.25 -2.93
N ALA A 67 2.82 -5.30 -3.18
CA ALA A 67 1.43 -5.14 -3.65
C ALA A 67 0.55 -4.43 -2.62
N GLY A 68 0.70 -4.76 -1.33
CA GLY A 68 0.03 -4.06 -0.24
C GLY A 68 0.49 -2.61 -0.09
N ALA A 69 1.77 -2.33 -0.29
CA ALA A 69 2.35 -1.00 -0.25
C ALA A 69 1.80 -0.11 -1.39
N SER A 70 1.70 -0.63 -2.62
CA SER A 70 0.99 0.01 -3.73
C SER A 70 -0.46 0.32 -3.37
N GLY A 71 -1.17 -0.62 -2.74
CA GLY A 71 -2.53 -0.43 -2.25
C GLY A 71 -2.66 0.73 -1.27
N ALA A 72 -1.71 0.85 -0.33
CA ALA A 72 -1.66 1.89 0.68
C ALA A 72 -1.36 3.26 0.06
N LEU A 73 -0.36 3.34 -0.83
CA LEU A 73 0.00 4.57 -1.54
C LEU A 73 -1.13 5.05 -2.45
N ASN A 74 -1.82 4.14 -3.13
CA ASN A 74 -2.99 4.49 -3.94
C ASN A 74 -4.15 5.04 -3.08
N MET A 75 -4.34 4.54 -1.86
CA MET A 75 -5.36 5.10 -0.96
C MET A 75 -4.97 6.47 -0.40
N TRP A 76 -3.67 6.70 -0.17
CA TRP A 76 -3.16 8.02 0.20
C TRP A 76 -3.32 9.01 -0.95
N TYR A 77 -3.01 8.60 -2.19
CA TYR A 77 -3.13 9.44 -3.38
C TYR A 77 -4.59 9.83 -3.68
N ASP A 78 -5.54 8.91 -3.52
CA ASP A 78 -6.97 9.14 -3.78
C ASP A 78 -7.70 9.83 -2.60
N ALA A 79 -7.03 10.15 -1.50
CA ALA A 79 -7.67 10.55 -0.24
C ALA A 79 -8.54 11.82 -0.38
N ASP A 80 -8.05 12.80 -1.13
CA ASP A 80 -8.75 14.07 -1.40
C ASP A 80 -10.01 13.84 -2.25
N ILE A 81 -9.92 12.98 -3.27
CA ILE A 81 -11.03 12.61 -4.14
C ILE A 81 -12.07 11.80 -3.36
N ASP A 82 -11.63 10.80 -2.59
CA ASP A 82 -12.50 9.94 -1.80
C ASP A 82 -13.27 10.73 -0.73
N SER A 83 -12.71 11.81 -0.19
CA SER A 83 -13.42 12.67 0.77
C SER A 83 -14.66 13.35 0.20
N ARG A 84 -14.74 13.50 -1.13
CA ARG A 84 -15.87 14.14 -1.83
C ARG A 84 -16.87 13.13 -2.40
N MET A 85 -16.62 11.83 -2.24
CA MET A 85 -17.46 10.76 -2.78
C MET A 85 -18.29 10.08 -1.68
N SER A 86 -19.61 10.09 -1.82
CA SER A 86 -20.54 9.43 -0.88
C SER A 86 -20.28 7.93 -0.68
N ARG A 87 -19.68 7.27 -1.67
CA ARG A 87 -19.35 5.83 -1.63
C ARG A 87 -18.03 5.51 -0.93
N THR A 88 -17.06 6.42 -0.92
CA THR A 88 -15.68 6.15 -0.46
C THR A 88 -15.20 7.04 0.69
N MET A 89 -15.99 8.04 1.09
CA MET A 89 -15.74 8.90 2.25
C MET A 89 -15.55 8.14 3.57
N GLY A 90 -16.06 6.90 3.68
CA GLY A 90 -15.91 6.05 4.86
C GLY A 90 -14.56 5.32 4.98
N ARG A 91 -13.68 5.44 3.98
CA ARG A 91 -12.34 4.80 3.98
C ARG A 91 -11.45 5.35 5.13
N PRO A 92 -10.42 4.62 5.59
CA PRO A 92 -9.65 4.98 6.78
C PRO A 92 -9.02 6.37 6.75
N ILE A 93 -8.50 6.78 5.58
CA ILE A 93 -7.82 8.08 5.40
C ILE A 93 -8.85 9.23 5.30
N PRO A 94 -9.84 9.21 4.37
CA PRO A 94 -10.80 10.33 4.24
C PRO A 94 -11.72 10.51 5.46
N SER A 95 -11.95 9.45 6.24
CA SER A 95 -12.75 9.50 7.47
C SER A 95 -11.96 9.96 8.71
N GLY A 96 -10.65 10.22 8.57
CA GLY A 96 -9.79 10.70 9.65
C GLY A 96 -9.43 9.64 10.71
N ARG A 97 -9.70 8.35 10.47
CA ARG A 97 -9.30 7.25 11.37
C ARG A 97 -7.80 6.97 11.31
N LEU A 98 -7.16 7.29 10.19
CA LEU A 98 -5.73 7.18 9.99
C LEU A 98 -5.20 8.47 9.37
N ASN A 99 -4.10 8.97 9.91
CA ASN A 99 -3.46 10.18 9.42
C ASN A 99 -2.80 9.94 8.06
N ASP A 100 -2.97 10.87 7.13
CA ASP A 100 -2.44 10.80 5.77
C ASP A 100 -0.92 10.63 5.77
N SER A 101 -0.20 11.34 6.63
CA SER A 101 1.26 11.22 6.75
C SER A 101 1.70 9.83 7.22
N ASP A 102 0.92 9.19 8.09
CA ASP A 102 1.24 7.87 8.62
C ASP A 102 0.98 6.80 7.56
N ALA A 103 -0.09 6.96 6.77
CA ALA A 103 -0.38 6.12 5.62
C ALA A 103 0.71 6.21 4.55
N LEU A 104 1.17 7.43 4.23
CA LEU A 104 2.27 7.66 3.29
C LEU A 104 3.58 7.05 3.80
N GLY A 105 3.94 7.31 5.06
CA GLY A 105 5.15 6.78 5.67
C GLY A 105 5.17 5.26 5.70
N PHE A 106 4.04 4.64 6.07
CA PHE A 106 3.86 3.19 6.07
C PHE A 106 4.00 2.60 4.67
N GLY A 107 3.28 3.16 3.68
CA GLY A 107 3.37 2.73 2.29
C GLY A 107 4.80 2.83 1.74
N MET A 108 5.46 3.97 1.94
CA MET A 108 6.85 4.18 1.50
C MET A 108 7.84 3.22 2.15
N ALA A 109 7.72 2.99 3.46
CA ALA A 109 8.59 2.08 4.19
C ALA A 109 8.47 0.63 3.66
N LEU A 110 7.24 0.16 3.43
CA LEU A 110 6.99 -1.17 2.86
C LEU A 110 7.47 -1.28 1.41
N SER A 111 7.26 -0.24 0.60
CA SER A 111 7.71 -0.20 -0.79
C SER A 111 9.22 -0.29 -0.89
N VAL A 112 9.94 0.59 -0.19
CA VAL A 112 11.41 0.61 -0.21
C VAL A 112 11.98 -0.68 0.39
N GLY A 113 11.43 -1.13 1.52
CA GLY A 113 11.87 -2.36 2.17
C GLY A 113 11.69 -3.59 1.29
N SER A 114 10.53 -3.76 0.65
CA SER A 114 10.25 -4.91 -0.21
C SER A 114 11.13 -4.95 -1.46
N VAL A 115 11.34 -3.80 -2.11
CA VAL A 115 12.19 -3.68 -3.31
C VAL A 115 13.66 -3.96 -2.97
N ILE A 116 14.19 -3.41 -1.87
CA ILE A 116 15.57 -3.63 -1.44
C ILE A 116 15.80 -5.11 -1.13
N VAL A 117 14.93 -5.72 -0.31
CA VAL A 117 15.07 -7.14 0.05
C VAL A 117 14.96 -8.03 -1.19
N LEU A 118 14.00 -7.79 -2.08
CA LEU A 118 13.87 -8.58 -3.30
C LEU A 118 15.10 -8.42 -4.22
N GLY A 119 15.67 -7.22 -4.31
CA GLY A 119 16.84 -6.93 -5.14
C GLY A 119 18.11 -7.57 -4.62
N LEU A 120 18.31 -7.58 -3.30
CA LEU A 120 19.50 -8.15 -2.66
C LEU A 120 19.48 -9.69 -2.63
N PHE A 121 18.32 -10.29 -2.37
CA PHE A 121 18.22 -11.73 -2.13
C PHE A 121 17.77 -12.55 -3.35
N ILE A 122 17.06 -11.95 -4.30
CA ILE A 122 16.49 -12.66 -5.45
C ILE A 122 17.17 -12.21 -6.74
N ASN A 123 16.87 -11.01 -7.23
CA ASN A 123 17.58 -10.36 -8.35
C ASN A 123 17.06 -8.93 -8.59
N VAL A 124 17.88 -8.13 -9.27
CA VAL A 124 17.58 -6.72 -9.59
C VAL A 124 16.40 -6.58 -10.56
N LEU A 125 16.22 -7.48 -11.52
CA LEU A 125 15.13 -7.40 -12.49
C LEU A 125 13.75 -7.54 -11.81
N SER A 126 13.59 -8.52 -10.94
CA SER A 126 12.37 -8.72 -10.14
C SER A 126 12.11 -7.53 -9.21
N ALA A 127 13.14 -6.95 -8.61
CA ALA A 127 13.02 -5.74 -7.80
C ALA A 127 12.58 -4.52 -8.63
N ALA A 128 13.12 -4.35 -9.83
CA ALA A 128 12.72 -3.27 -10.74
C ALA A 128 11.26 -3.42 -11.20
N LEU A 129 10.83 -4.65 -11.51
CA LEU A 129 9.44 -4.94 -11.84
C LEU A 129 8.50 -4.67 -10.65
N LEU A 130 8.89 -5.08 -9.44
CA LEU A 130 8.12 -4.79 -8.23
C LEU A 130 8.02 -3.28 -7.98
N ALA A 131 9.13 -2.54 -8.12
CA ALA A 131 9.16 -1.09 -7.97
C ALA A 131 8.25 -0.40 -9.00
N PHE A 132 8.25 -0.89 -10.25
CA PHE A 132 7.35 -0.40 -11.30
C PHE A 132 5.88 -0.62 -10.94
N THR A 133 5.50 -1.80 -10.46
CA THR A 133 4.14 -2.11 -9.99
C THR A 133 3.71 -1.30 -8.76
N ILE A 134 4.67 -0.83 -7.95
CA ILE A 134 4.36 0.06 -6.83
C ILE A 134 4.07 1.48 -7.32
N ALA A 135 4.78 1.93 -8.35
CA ALA A 135 4.67 3.28 -8.88
C ALA A 135 3.46 3.50 -9.81
N PHE A 136 2.91 2.44 -10.41
CA PHE A 136 1.81 2.46 -11.39
C PHE A 136 0.70 1.48 -11.01
#